data_AF-A0A1R0H8N5-F1
#
_entry.id   AF-A0A1R0H8N5-F1
#
_cell.length_a   1.000
_cell.length_b   1.000
_cell.length_c   1.000
_cell.angle_alpha   90.00
_cell.angle_beta   90.00
_cell.angle_gamma   90.00
#
_symmetry.space_group_name_H-M   'P 1'
#
loop_
_entity.id
_entity.type
_entity.pdbx_description
1 polymer ?
#
loop_
_entity_poly.entity_id
_entity_poly.type
_entity_poly.pdbx_seq_one_letter_code
_entity_poly.pdbx_strand_id
1 'polypeptide(L)'
;MTIVRDPKLAPNQAAFKVPLHVNKFDIKDYLTNLYKVTVTDVRTVVLPGRPKVDARSGLKILDKRTKKAIVTLSEDFVYPPPPKMEDFGEIQSKFTTIKFNNRLHGWRIRRTKEESVIYNKAMESMKE
;
A
#
# COMPACT_ATOMS: atom_id res chain seq x y z
N MET A 1 8.05 -11.47 -9.04
CA MET A 1 8.57 -10.39 -8.17
C MET A 1 7.56 -9.25 -8.14
N THR A 2 7.48 -8.44 -7.07
CA THR A 2 6.51 -7.33 -6.99
C THR A 2 7.22 -6.03 -6.65
N ILE A 3 6.87 -4.95 -7.35
CA ILE A 3 7.42 -3.62 -7.08
C ILE A 3 6.84 -3.07 -5.77
N VAL A 4 7.65 -2.37 -4.99
CA VAL A 4 7.28 -1.78 -3.70
C VAL A 4 7.62 -0.30 -3.72
N ARG A 5 6.64 0.54 -3.37
CA ARG A 5 6.87 1.99 -3.20
C ARG A 5 7.79 2.24 -2.01
N ASP A 6 8.85 2.99 -2.23
CA ASP A 6 9.76 3.46 -1.18
C ASP A 6 10.11 4.93 -1.45
N PRO A 7 9.59 5.88 -0.66
CA PRO A 7 9.80 7.31 -0.90
C PRO A 7 11.22 7.78 -0.56
N LYS A 8 12.05 6.93 0.08
CA LYS A 8 13.42 7.30 0.47
C LYS A 8 14.46 7.03 -0.62
N LEU A 9 14.07 6.32 -1.68
CA LEU A 9 14.96 6.00 -2.78
C LEU A 9 15.07 7.16 -3.76
N ALA A 10 16.20 7.21 -4.46
CA ALA A 10 16.42 8.13 -5.56
C ALA A 10 15.44 7.83 -6.73
N PRO A 11 15.13 8.79 -7.61
CA PRO A 11 14.18 8.59 -8.72
C PRO A 11 14.63 7.50 -9.71
N ASN A 12 15.93 7.27 -9.85
CA ASN A 12 16.49 6.18 -10.65
C ASN A 12 16.51 4.82 -9.92
N GLN A 13 15.98 4.72 -8.70
CA GLN A 13 16.01 3.50 -7.89
C GLN A 13 14.61 2.96 -7.62
N ALA A 14 14.41 1.69 -7.96
CA ALA A 14 13.18 0.97 -7.70
C ALA A 14 13.39 -0.17 -6.70
N ALA A 15 12.49 -0.31 -5.73
CA ALA A 15 12.47 -1.43 -4.79
C ALA A 15 11.54 -2.54 -5.24
N PHE A 16 11.99 -3.79 -5.10
CA PHE A 16 11.22 -4.99 -5.39
C PHE A 16 11.24 -5.94 -4.19
N LYS A 17 10.11 -6.58 -3.94
CA LYS A 17 10.03 -7.78 -3.11
C LYS A 17 10.26 -8.98 -4.02
N VAL A 18 11.30 -9.74 -3.71
CA VAL A 18 11.76 -10.88 -4.51
C VAL A 18 11.75 -12.17 -3.67
N PRO A 19 11.60 -13.36 -4.29
CA PRO A 19 11.75 -14.62 -3.59
C PRO A 19 13.17 -14.81 -3.02
N LEU A 20 13.29 -15.60 -1.95
CA LEU A 20 14.56 -15.80 -1.22
C LEU A 20 15.64 -16.50 -2.05
N HIS A 21 15.27 -17.36 -3.00
CA HIS A 21 16.20 -18.12 -3.83
C HIS A 21 16.75 -17.34 -5.03
N VAL A 22 16.12 -16.24 -5.42
CA VAL A 22 16.49 -15.47 -6.61
C VAL A 22 17.80 -14.70 -6.39
N ASN A 23 18.73 -14.79 -7.34
CA ASN A 23 20.02 -14.11 -7.30
C ASN A 23 19.96 -12.72 -7.98
N LYS A 24 21.01 -11.91 -7.80
CA LYS A 24 21.14 -10.59 -8.44
C LYS A 24 21.14 -10.67 -9.97
N PHE A 25 21.83 -11.67 -10.52
CA PHE A 25 21.89 -11.88 -11.97
C PHE A 25 20.51 -12.22 -12.53
N ASP A 26 19.77 -13.11 -11.87
CA ASP A 26 18.39 -13.46 -12.27
C ASP A 26 17.46 -12.23 -12.24
N ILE A 27 17.61 -11.34 -11.26
CA ILE A 27 16.81 -10.11 -11.18
C ILE A 27 17.13 -9.20 -12.37
N LYS A 28 18.42 -8.99 -12.66
CA LYS A 28 18.86 -8.17 -13.78
C LYS A 28 18.34 -8.74 -15.11
N ASP A 29 18.56 -10.03 -15.33
CA ASP A 29 18.15 -10.75 -16.53
C ASP A 29 16.63 -10.70 -16.71
N TYR A 30 15.86 -10.96 -15.66
CA TYR A 30 14.41 -10.91 -15.70
C TYR A 30 13.88 -9.52 -16.06
N LEU A 31 14.42 -8.45 -15.46
CA LEU A 31 13.98 -7.08 -15.75
C LEU A 31 14.35 -6.66 -17.18
N THR A 32 15.54 -7.03 -17.66
CA THR A 32 16.00 -6.70 -19.01
C THR A 32 15.29 -7.52 -20.09
N ASN A 33 15.10 -8.83 -19.88
CA ASN A 33 14.53 -9.70 -20.91
C ASN A 33 13.00 -9.64 -20.95
N LEU A 34 12.34 -9.64 -19.79
CA LEU A 34 10.88 -9.70 -19.73
C LEU A 34 10.24 -8.31 -19.82
N TYR A 35 10.79 -7.32 -19.11
CA TYR A 35 10.23 -5.97 -19.06
C TYR A 35 10.99 -4.95 -19.91
N LYS A 36 12.07 -5.35 -20.60
CA LYS A 36 12.88 -4.46 -21.45
C LYS A 36 13.44 -3.25 -20.70
N VAL A 37 13.73 -3.42 -19.41
CA VAL A 37 14.29 -2.37 -18.55
C VAL A 37 15.81 -2.51 -18.47
N THR A 38 16.51 -1.43 -18.74
CA THR A 38 17.96 -1.30 -18.63
C THR A 38 18.37 -1.06 -17.18
N VAL A 39 19.05 -2.05 -16.60
CA VAL A 39 19.48 -2.06 -15.19
C VAL A 39 20.99 -1.90 -15.07
N THR A 40 21.43 -0.93 -14.29
CA THR A 40 22.85 -0.65 -14.04
C THR A 40 23.40 -1.47 -12.87
N ASP A 41 22.73 -1.40 -11.70
CA ASP A 41 23.15 -2.10 -10.47
C ASP A 41 21.95 -2.78 -9.77
N VAL A 42 22.22 -3.87 -9.07
CA VAL A 42 21.24 -4.61 -8.27
C VAL A 42 21.80 -4.88 -6.87
N ARG A 43 21.15 -4.29 -5.87
CA ARG A 43 21.46 -4.48 -4.45
C ARG A 43 20.36 -5.30 -3.80
N THR A 44 20.72 -6.30 -3.01
CA THR A 44 19.74 -7.18 -2.36
C THR A 44 20.02 -7.27 -0.88
N VAL A 45 18.96 -7.25 -0.08
CA VAL A 45 19.01 -7.47 1.37
C VAL A 45 17.95 -8.49 1.76
N VAL A 46 18.34 -9.47 2.59
CA VAL A 46 17.40 -10.41 3.19
C VAL A 46 17.01 -9.85 4.55
N LEU A 47 15.74 -9.47 4.68
CA LEU A 47 15.18 -8.97 5.93
C LEU A 47 14.74 -10.15 6.80
N PRO A 48 15.14 -10.18 8.09
CA PRO A 48 14.68 -11.20 9.01
C PRO A 48 13.17 -11.06 9.25
N GLY A 49 12.53 -12.19 9.56
CA GLY A 49 11.15 -12.18 10.04
C GLY A 49 11.03 -11.46 11.37
N ARG A 50 9.91 -10.78 11.59
CA ARG A 50 9.61 -10.18 12.90
C ARG A 50 9.01 -11.25 13.82
N PRO A 51 9.39 -11.28 15.10
CA PRO A 51 8.72 -12.14 16.06
C PRO A 51 7.28 -11.63 16.29
N LYS A 52 6.32 -12.53 16.27
CA LYS A 52 4.91 -12.27 16.57
C LYS A 52 4.37 -13.34 17.51
N VAL A 53 3.34 -13.00 18.27
CA VAL A 53 2.58 -13.98 19.04
C VAL A 53 1.40 -14.42 18.18
N ASP A 54 1.25 -15.72 17.98
CA ASP A 54 0.09 -16.26 17.29
C ASP A 54 -1.16 -16.08 18.17
N ALA A 55 -2.17 -15.39 17.63
CA ALA A 55 -3.39 -15.06 18.36
C ALA A 55 -4.18 -16.31 18.76
N ARG A 56 -4.03 -17.42 18.02
CA ARG A 56 -4.75 -18.67 18.30
C ARG A 56 -4.04 -19.56 19.33
N SER A 57 -2.73 -19.72 19.19
CA SER A 57 -1.95 -20.65 20.03
C SER A 57 -1.21 -19.98 21.19
N GLY A 58 -1.06 -18.65 21.18
CA GLY A 58 -0.26 -17.91 22.15
C GLY A 58 1.25 -18.11 21.99
N LEU A 59 1.69 -18.88 20.98
CA LEU A 59 3.10 -19.19 20.76
C LEU A 59 3.83 -18.03 20.06
N LYS A 60 5.11 -17.85 20.39
CA LYS A 60 6.00 -16.92 19.69
C LYS A 60 6.43 -17.57 18.37
N ILE A 61 5.99 -17.00 17.25
CA ILE A 61 6.32 -17.43 15.89
C ILE A 61 7.10 -16.33 15.17
N LEU A 62 7.99 -16.69 14.27
CA LEU A 62 8.68 -15.73 13.41
C LEU A 62 7.95 -15.58 12.06
N ASP A 63 7.79 -14.36 11.57
CA ASP A 63 7.32 -14.15 10.21
C ASP A 63 8.30 -14.69 9.16
N LYS A 64 7.79 -14.94 7.95
CA LYS A 64 8.62 -15.39 6.83
C LYS A 64 9.65 -14.30 6.46
N ARG A 65 10.91 -14.71 6.30
CA ARG A 65 11.97 -13.84 5.78
C ARG A 65 11.59 -13.32 4.39
N THR A 66 11.95 -12.07 4.11
CA THR A 66 11.67 -11.45 2.82
C THR A 66 12.97 -10.93 2.21
N LYS A 67 13.15 -11.08 0.90
CA LYS A 67 14.29 -10.47 0.20
C LYS A 67 13.78 -9.20 -0.50
N LYS A 68 14.44 -8.08 -0.22
CA LYS A 68 14.22 -6.79 -0.88
C LYS A 68 15.38 -6.56 -1.86
N ALA A 69 15.06 -6.25 -3.10
CA ALA A 69 16.01 -5.83 -4.11
C ALA A 69 15.83 -4.33 -4.38
N ILE A 70 16.91 -3.57 -4.43
CA ILE A 70 16.96 -2.19 -4.88
C ILE A 70 17.70 -2.23 -6.20
N VAL A 71 17.03 -1.79 -7.26
CA VAL A 71 17.54 -1.84 -8.62
C VAL A 71 17.78 -0.40 -9.06
N THR A 72 18.99 -0.12 -9.54
CA THR A 72 19.32 1.16 -10.17
C THR A 72 19.03 1.03 -11.67
N LEU A 73 18.14 1.90 -12.14
CA LEU A 73 17.69 2.00 -13.52
C LEU A 73 18.57 2.99 -14.28
N SER A 74 18.61 2.90 -15.61
CA SER A 74 19.23 3.94 -16.44
C SER A 74 18.35 5.19 -16.57
N GLU A 75 17.04 5.02 -16.48
CA GLU A 75 16.04 6.08 -16.60
C GLU A 75 15.34 6.29 -15.25
N ASP A 76 14.94 7.54 -15.00
CA ASP A 76 14.20 7.90 -13.80
C ASP A 76 12.77 7.38 -13.84
N PHE A 77 12.28 6.92 -12.69
CA PHE A 77 10.93 6.39 -12.54
C PHE A 77 10.22 7.04 -11.34
N VAL A 78 9.09 7.68 -11.62
CA VAL A 78 8.23 8.29 -10.59
C VAL A 78 6.91 7.54 -10.53
N TYR A 79 6.53 7.11 -9.33
CA TYR A 79 5.25 6.45 -9.13
C TYR A 79 4.09 7.42 -9.35
N PRO A 80 2.95 6.95 -9.88
CA PRO A 80 1.77 7.78 -9.98
C PRO A 80 1.30 8.20 -8.58
N PRO A 81 0.69 9.39 -8.44
CA PRO A 81 0.15 9.84 -7.16
C PRO A 81 -0.87 8.82 -6.62
N PRO A 82 -1.03 8.72 -5.30
CA PRO A 82 -2.08 7.89 -4.74
C PRO A 82 -3.45 8.36 -5.27
N PRO A 83 -4.39 7.43 -5.49
CA PRO A 83 -5.73 7.79 -5.89
C PRO A 83 -6.36 8.76 -4.88
N LYS A 84 -7.15 9.72 -5.36
CA LYS A 84 -7.97 10.52 -4.47
C LYS A 84 -9.09 9.65 -3.92
N MET A 85 -9.16 9.64 -2.62
CA MET A 85 -10.09 8.86 -1.83
C MET A 85 -11.57 9.19 -2.17
N GLU A 86 -11.83 10.45 -2.55
CA GLU A 86 -13.15 10.95 -2.99
C GLU A 86 -13.70 10.24 -4.24
N ASP A 87 -12.83 9.77 -5.14
CA ASP A 87 -13.22 9.16 -6.41
C ASP A 87 -13.75 7.72 -6.23
N PHE A 88 -13.51 7.09 -5.07
CA PHE A 88 -13.81 5.69 -4.78
C PHE A 88 -15.04 5.51 -3.85
N GLY A 89 -16.04 6.40 -3.97
CA GLY A 89 -17.31 6.25 -3.25
C GLY A 89 -17.21 6.50 -1.74
N GLU A 90 -16.17 7.19 -1.28
CA GLU A 90 -15.93 7.53 0.13
C GLU A 90 -17.10 8.20 0.82
N ILE A 91 -17.89 8.95 0.06
CA ILE A 91 -19.09 9.62 0.55
C ILE A 91 -20.05 8.57 1.14
N GLN A 92 -20.19 7.40 0.50
CA GLN A 92 -21.07 6.32 0.96
C GLN A 92 -20.52 5.61 2.20
N SER A 93 -19.21 5.38 2.28
CA SER A 93 -18.57 4.71 3.43
C SER A 93 -18.54 5.62 4.66
N LYS A 94 -18.21 6.91 4.48
CA LYS A 94 -18.31 7.94 5.54
C LYS A 94 -19.75 8.12 5.99
N PHE A 95 -20.71 8.17 5.08
CA PHE A 95 -22.14 8.20 5.40
C PHE A 95 -22.60 6.96 6.17
N THR A 96 -22.14 5.76 5.79
CA THR A 96 -22.44 4.51 6.50
C THR A 96 -21.85 4.52 7.91
N THR A 97 -20.63 5.01 8.09
CA THR A 97 -19.97 5.14 9.40
C THR A 97 -20.71 6.15 10.28
N ILE A 98 -21.08 7.31 9.74
CA ILE A 98 -21.90 8.32 10.44
C ILE A 98 -23.25 7.72 10.83
N LYS A 99 -23.93 7.01 9.93
CA LYS A 99 -25.19 6.32 10.21
C LYS A 99 -25.03 5.25 11.30
N PHE A 100 -23.95 4.49 11.27
CA PHE A 100 -23.67 3.44 12.25
C PHE A 100 -23.40 4.03 13.64
N ASN A 101 -22.54 5.06 13.75
CA ASN A 101 -22.26 5.75 15.01
C ASN A 101 -23.53 6.40 15.60
N ASN A 102 -24.40 6.98 14.76
CA ASN A 102 -25.69 7.53 15.21
C ASN A 102 -26.66 6.46 15.76
N ARG A 103 -26.46 5.18 15.43
CA ARG A 103 -27.26 4.05 15.94
C ARG A 103 -26.72 3.50 17.26
N LEU A 104 -25.45 3.73 17.57
CA LEU A 104 -24.80 3.27 18.80
C LEU A 104 -25.03 4.28 19.94
N HIS A 105 -26.24 4.22 20.51
CA HIS A 105 -26.72 4.75 21.82
C HIS A 105 -26.77 6.27 22.14
N GLY A 106 -28.00 6.69 22.54
CA GLY A 106 -28.31 7.58 23.69
C GLY A 106 -28.14 9.08 23.49
N TRP A 107 -26.96 9.52 23.07
CA TRP A 107 -26.69 10.93 22.79
C TRP A 107 -26.61 11.14 21.29
N ARG A 108 -27.57 11.89 20.74
CA ARG A 108 -27.50 12.35 19.35
C ARG A 108 -26.37 13.38 19.26
N ILE A 109 -25.15 12.91 19.02
CA ILE A 109 -24.00 13.78 18.78
C ILE A 109 -24.36 14.69 17.60
N ARG A 110 -24.29 16.01 17.81
CA ARG A 110 -24.51 16.95 16.71
C ARG A 110 -23.40 16.77 15.69
N ARG A 111 -23.78 16.62 14.42
CA ARG A 111 -22.82 16.57 13.31
C ARG A 111 -21.95 17.82 13.32
N THR A 112 -20.67 17.63 13.10
CA THR A 112 -19.74 18.73 12.79
C THR A 112 -20.08 19.34 11.42
N LYS A 113 -19.58 20.55 11.14
CA LYS A 113 -19.85 21.22 9.85
C LYS A 113 -19.39 20.38 8.66
N GLU A 114 -18.22 19.74 8.79
CA GLU A 114 -17.63 18.88 7.75
C GLU A 114 -18.49 17.63 7.49
N GLU A 115 -18.94 16.97 8.56
CA GLU A 115 -19.86 15.81 8.45
C GLU A 115 -21.21 16.19 7.84
N SER A 116 -21.70 17.41 8.07
CA SER A 116 -22.92 17.93 7.47
C SER A 116 -22.79 18.09 5.95
N VAL A 117 -21.66 18.65 5.48
CA VAL A 117 -21.37 18.80 4.04
C VAL A 117 -21.28 17.43 3.37
N ILE A 118 -20.57 16.48 3.98
CA ILE A 118 -20.43 15.10 3.47
C ILE A 118 -21.79 14.40 3.40
N TYR A 119 -22.63 14.56 4.44
CA TYR A 119 -23.97 13.98 4.48
C TYR A 119 -24.88 14.55 3.39
N ASN A 120 -24.87 15.86 3.16
CA ASN A 120 -25.69 16.49 2.14
C ASN A 120 -25.28 16.04 0.73
N LYS A 121 -23.96 16.00 0.46
CA LYS A 121 -23.41 15.49 -0.80
C LYS A 121 -23.74 14.00 -1.02
N ALA A 122 -23.77 13.20 0.05
CA ALA A 122 -24.19 11.79 0.00
C ALA A 122 -25.67 11.62 -0.35
N MET A 123 -26.54 12.47 0.22
CA MET A 123 -27.98 12.43 -0.02
C MET A 123 -28.35 12.92 -1.42
N GLU A 124 -27.60 13.87 -1.98
CA GLU A 124 -27.75 14.33 -3.36
C GLU A 124 -27.34 13.23 -4.34
N SER A 125 -26.18 12.60 -4.13
CA SER A 125 -25.69 11.47 -4.95
C SER A 125 -26.59 10.22 -4.89
N MET A 126 -27.50 10.09 -3.93
CA MET A 126 -28.49 9.00 -3.83
C MET A 126 -29.83 9.32 -4.51
N LYS A 127 -30.07 10.59 -4.89
CA LYS A 127 -31.30 11.03 -5.55
C LYS A 127 -31.21 10.99 -7.08
N GLU A 128 -29.99 11.04 -7.62
CA GLU A 128 -29.67 10.74 -9.02
C GLU A 128 -29.65 9.23 -9.27
#